data_AF-A0A3D2G8J3-F1
#
_entry.id   AF-A0A3D2G8J3-F1
#
_cell.length_a   1.000
_cell.length_b   1.000
_cell.length_c   1.000
_cell.angle_alpha   90.00
_cell.angle_beta   90.00
_cell.angle_gamma   90.00
#
_symmetry.space_group_name_H-M   'P 1'
#
loop_
_entity.id
_entity.type
_entity.pdbx_description
1 polymer ?
#
loop_
_entity_poly.entity_id
_entity_poly.type
_entity_poly.pdbx_seq_one_letter_code
_entity_poly.pdbx_strand_id
1 'polypeptide(L)'
;MGEKDLTENYLEAYNDVFADIINVLLCDGKQVILQEHLEADGNKTIYKADKKVHEQERDIAKFWKYGYIKIALLGLENQTDAHPYMPLRMIGYDGAAYRSQILKEHENEEKFR
;
A
#
# COMPACT_ATOMS: atom_id res chain seq x y z
N MET A 1 -5.38 13.69 13.18
CA MET A 1 -5.31 12.27 13.55
C MET A 1 -5.75 12.15 15.00
N GLY A 2 -7.02 11.80 15.19
CA GLY A 2 -7.60 11.61 16.52
C GLY A 2 -7.39 10.18 17.02
N GLU A 3 -7.71 9.92 18.29
CA GLU A 3 -7.64 8.59 18.94
C GLU A 3 -8.44 7.51 18.17
N LYS A 4 -9.50 7.93 17.46
CA LYS A 4 -10.33 7.08 16.60
C LYS A 4 -9.57 6.54 15.38
N ASP A 5 -8.83 7.38 14.65
CA ASP A 5 -8.00 6.96 13.50
C ASP A 5 -6.94 5.93 13.93
N LEU A 6 -6.48 6.00 15.18
CA LEU A 6 -5.48 5.09 15.70
C LEU A 6 -6.04 3.67 15.88
N THR A 7 -7.30 3.56 16.29
CA THR A 7 -7.95 2.27 16.58
C THR A 7 -8.36 1.54 15.30
N GLU A 8 -8.94 2.27 14.34
CA GLU A 8 -9.32 1.71 13.03
C GLU A 8 -8.09 1.17 12.30
N ASN A 9 -7.03 1.97 12.24
CA ASN A 9 -5.76 1.54 11.65
C ASN A 9 -5.15 0.32 12.35
N TYR A 10 -5.29 0.22 13.68
CA TYR A 10 -4.76 -0.93 14.41
C TYR A 10 -5.51 -2.22 14.08
N LEU A 11 -6.84 -2.15 13.93
CA LEU A 11 -7.66 -3.31 13.59
C LEU A 11 -7.45 -3.76 12.14
N GLU A 12 -7.45 -2.82 11.21
CA GLU A 12 -7.24 -3.08 9.78
C GLU A 12 -5.81 -3.56 9.47
N ALA A 13 -4.85 -3.35 10.38
CA ALA A 13 -3.51 -3.90 10.26
C ALA A 13 -3.50 -5.44 10.39
N TYR A 14 -4.49 -6.07 11.02
CA TYR A 14 -4.60 -7.51 11.07
C TYR A 14 -5.08 -8.09 9.73
N ASN A 15 -4.43 -9.16 9.27
CA ASN A 15 -4.70 -9.71 7.94
C ASN A 15 -6.10 -10.32 7.79
N ASP A 16 -6.65 -10.90 8.85
CA ASP A 16 -8.00 -11.44 8.90
C ASP A 16 -9.04 -10.33 8.77
N VAL A 17 -8.94 -9.29 9.59
CA VAL A 17 -9.82 -8.11 9.53
C VAL A 17 -9.75 -7.44 8.16
N PHE A 18 -8.53 -7.23 7.64
CA PHE A 18 -8.35 -6.67 6.30
C PHE A 18 -8.99 -7.53 5.22
N ALA A 19 -8.80 -8.85 5.27
CA ALA A 19 -9.39 -9.78 4.30
C ALA A 19 -10.91 -9.75 4.35
N ASP A 20 -11.51 -9.73 5.55
CA ASP A 20 -12.96 -9.67 5.73
C ASP A 20 -13.54 -8.38 5.14
N ILE A 21 -12.94 -7.22 5.43
CA ILE A 21 -13.35 -5.93 4.86
C ILE A 21 -13.33 -5.98 3.32
N ILE A 22 -12.22 -6.44 2.74
CA ILE A 22 -12.08 -6.51 1.29
C ILE A 22 -13.09 -7.49 0.67
N ASN A 23 -13.27 -8.66 1.26
CA ASN A 23 -14.21 -9.65 0.76
C ASN A 23 -15.65 -9.13 0.79
N VAL A 24 -16.04 -8.39 1.83
CA VAL A 24 -17.35 -7.75 1.93
C VAL A 24 -17.52 -6.65 0.88
N LEU A 25 -16.54 -5.75 0.75
CA LEU A 25 -16.67 -4.55 -0.09
C LEU A 25 -16.45 -4.81 -1.57
N LEU A 26 -15.51 -5.71 -1.93
CA LEU A 26 -15.07 -5.92 -3.30
C LEU A 26 -15.41 -7.31 -3.85
N CYS A 27 -15.83 -8.25 -3.01
CA CYS A 27 -16.12 -9.63 -3.42
C CYS A 27 -17.54 -10.09 -3.04
N ASP A 28 -18.47 -9.16 -2.83
CA ASP A 28 -19.88 -9.42 -2.47
C ASP A 28 -20.02 -10.36 -1.25
N GLY A 29 -19.12 -10.25 -0.27
CA GLY A 29 -19.08 -11.10 0.92
C GLY A 29 -18.56 -12.52 0.68
N LYS A 30 -18.08 -12.85 -0.52
CA LYS A 30 -17.47 -14.15 -0.81
C LYS A 30 -16.02 -14.17 -0.31
N GLN A 31 -15.62 -15.27 0.31
CA GLN A 31 -14.25 -15.47 0.77
C GLN A 31 -13.31 -15.75 -0.42
N VAL A 32 -12.79 -14.68 -1.03
CA VAL A 32 -11.87 -14.74 -2.17
C VAL A 32 -10.44 -14.43 -1.73
N ILE A 33 -10.28 -13.38 -0.93
CA ILE A 33 -9.00 -12.99 -0.33
C ILE A 33 -8.83 -13.76 0.98
N LEU A 34 -7.74 -14.50 1.11
CA LEU A 34 -7.39 -15.23 2.32
C LEU A 34 -6.29 -14.51 3.08
N GLN A 35 -6.37 -14.50 4.41
CA GLN A 35 -5.44 -13.76 5.28
C GLN A 35 -3.97 -14.22 5.13
N GLU A 36 -3.75 -15.50 4.84
CA GLU A 36 -2.44 -16.11 4.59
C GLU A 36 -1.80 -15.63 3.27
N HIS A 37 -2.62 -15.11 2.37
CA HIS A 37 -2.20 -14.54 1.08
C HIS A 37 -1.94 -13.04 1.17
N LEU A 38 -2.03 -12.43 2.36
CA LEU A 38 -1.79 -11.00 2.54
C LEU A 38 -0.42 -10.76 3.19
N GLU A 39 0.34 -9.86 2.61
CA GLU A 39 1.61 -9.37 3.16
C GLU A 39 1.53 -7.85 3.30
N ALA A 40 1.84 -7.32 4.48
CA ALA A 40 1.88 -5.87 4.67
C ALA A 40 2.90 -5.24 3.71
N ASP A 41 2.55 -4.11 3.10
CA ASP A 41 3.44 -3.38 2.17
C ASP A 41 4.73 -2.88 2.88
N GLY A 42 4.75 -2.92 4.22
CA GLY A 42 5.95 -2.79 5.06
C GLY A 42 6.66 -1.44 5.00
N ASN A 43 6.26 -0.57 4.09
CA ASN A 43 6.99 0.64 3.74
C ASN A 43 6.06 1.84 3.79
N LYS A 44 6.17 2.63 4.86
CA LYS A 44 6.08 4.07 4.70
C LYS A 44 7.16 4.46 3.71
N THR A 45 6.79 4.57 2.43
CA THR A 45 7.76 4.86 1.38
C THR A 45 8.06 6.36 1.44
N ILE A 46 9.13 6.70 2.16
CA ILE A 46 9.68 8.05 2.17
C ILE A 46 10.37 8.26 0.83
N TYR A 47 9.76 9.04 -0.06
CA TYR A 47 10.35 9.37 -1.35
C TYR A 47 11.01 10.75 -1.28
N LYS A 48 12.25 10.87 -1.78
CA LYS A 48 12.93 12.16 -1.94
C LYS A 48 12.94 12.53 -3.42
N ALA A 49 12.21 13.59 -3.78
CA ALA A 49 12.39 14.30 -5.04
C ALA A 49 12.75 15.76 -4.75
N ASP A 50 13.61 16.35 -5.57
CA ASP A 50 13.97 17.77 -5.53
C ASP A 50 14.44 18.30 -4.16
N LYS A 51 15.26 17.51 -3.44
CA LYS A 51 15.76 17.82 -2.08
C LYS A 51 14.67 18.01 -1.01
N LYS A 52 13.40 17.72 -1.32
CA LYS A 52 12.30 17.66 -0.36
C LYS A 52 11.91 16.22 -0.07
N VAL A 53 11.61 15.94 1.18
CA VAL A 53 11.08 14.65 1.63
C VAL A 53 9.57 14.69 1.41
N HIS A 54 9.06 13.79 0.58
CA HIS A 54 7.64 13.55 0.42
C HIS A 54 7.30 12.19 1.03
N GLU A 55 6.51 12.17 2.10
CA GLU A 55 6.01 10.94 2.69
C GLU A 55 4.85 10.43 1.81
N GLN A 56 4.99 9.21 1.28
CA GLN A 56 3.84 8.49 0.72
C GLN A 56 3.07 7.90 1.89
N GLU A 57 2.06 8.61 2.37
CA GLU A 57 1.17 8.12 3.42
C GLU A 57 0.00 7.39 2.75
N ARG A 58 0.13 6.06 2.62
CA ARG A 58 -1.04 5.17 2.62
C ARG A 58 -1.32 4.81 4.07
N ASP A 59 -2.58 4.77 4.47
CA ASP A 59 -2.93 4.36 5.84
C ASP A 59 -2.59 2.88 6.01
N ILE A 60 -3.24 2.00 5.24
CA ILE A 60 -2.99 0.55 5.29
C ILE A 60 -3.01 -0.02 3.88
N ALA A 61 -1.92 -0.70 3.52
CA ALA A 61 -1.82 -1.42 2.27
C ALA A 61 -1.20 -2.81 2.46
N LYS A 62 -1.70 -3.78 1.70
CA LYS A 62 -1.22 -5.17 1.70
C LYS A 62 -1.11 -5.70 0.29
N PHE A 63 -0.02 -6.39 0.00
CA PHE A 63 0.11 -7.21 -1.20
C PHE A 63 -0.76 -8.46 -1.05
N TRP A 64 -1.63 -8.69 -2.03
CA TRP A 64 -2.25 -9.99 -2.23
C TRP A 64 -1.31 -10.85 -3.07
N LYS A 65 -0.83 -11.94 -2.48
CA LYS A 65 0.18 -12.83 -3.07
C LYS A 65 -0.26 -14.29 -3.06
N TYR A 66 0.19 -15.03 -4.07
CA TYR A 66 0.11 -16.48 -4.09
C TYR A 66 1.50 -17.06 -4.39
N GLY A 67 2.10 -17.71 -3.40
CA GLY A 67 3.51 -18.09 -3.45
C GLY A 67 4.42 -16.86 -3.63
N TYR A 68 5.20 -16.85 -4.71
CA TYR A 68 6.11 -15.74 -5.07
C TYR A 68 5.47 -14.68 -5.99
N ILE A 69 4.19 -14.85 -6.36
CA ILE A 69 3.52 -13.94 -7.30
C ILE A 69 2.72 -12.91 -6.52
N LYS A 70 3.01 -11.62 -6.75
CA LYS A 70 2.19 -10.50 -6.28
C LYS A 70 1.08 -10.24 -7.29
N ILE A 71 -0.17 -10.48 -6.89
CA ILE A 71 -1.36 -10.37 -7.75
C ILE A 71 -1.85 -8.92 -7.77
N ALA A 72 -1.95 -8.29 -6.60
CA ALA A 72 -2.42 -6.93 -6.45
C ALA A 72 -1.85 -6.26 -5.19
N LEU A 73 -1.85 -4.93 -5.17
CA LEU A 73 -1.70 -4.13 -3.96
C LEU A 73 -3.08 -3.59 -3.58
N LEU A 74 -3.57 -4.00 -2.42
CA LEU A 74 -4.87 -3.60 -1.88
C LEU A 74 -4.65 -2.54 -0.81
N GLY A 75 -5.44 -1.48 -0.81
CA GLY A 75 -5.32 -0.37 0.14
C GLY A 75 -6.66 0.01 0.78
N LEU A 76 -6.63 0.32 2.07
CA LEU A 76 -7.68 0.99 2.82
C LEU A 76 -7.16 2.39 3.16
N GLU A 77 -7.87 3.41 2.67
CA GLU A 77 -7.51 4.81 2.87
C GLU A 77 -8.59 5.43 3.78
N ASN A 78 -8.27 5.61 5.06
CA ASN A 78 -9.19 6.03 6.13
C ASN A 78 -9.42 7.54 6.09
N GLN A 79 -9.91 8.02 4.95
CA GLN A 79 -10.24 9.41 4.75
C GLN A 79 -11.53 9.80 5.46
N THR A 80 -11.51 10.96 6.11
CA THR A 80 -12.71 11.57 6.69
C THR A 80 -13.74 11.93 5.61
N ASP A 81 -13.27 12.42 4.46
CA ASP A 81 -14.11 12.73 3.29
C ASP A 81 -13.44 12.16 2.03
N ALA A 82 -14.24 11.49 1.19
CA ALA A 82 -13.74 10.92 -0.06
C ALA A 82 -13.21 12.02 -1.00
N HIS A 83 -11.90 12.01 -1.25
CA HIS A 83 -11.29 13.00 -2.14
C HIS A 83 -11.29 12.50 -3.60
N PRO A 84 -11.83 13.26 -4.58
CA PRO A 84 -12.06 12.77 -5.95
C PRO A 84 -10.76 12.42 -6.70
N TYR A 85 -9.63 13.01 -6.29
CA TYR A 85 -8.33 12.77 -6.91
C TYR A 85 -7.52 11.67 -6.21
N MET A 86 -8.12 10.90 -5.29
CA MET A 86 -7.43 9.78 -4.64
C MET A 86 -6.82 8.81 -5.64
N PRO A 87 -7.52 8.35 -6.69
CA PRO A 87 -6.90 7.46 -7.68
C PRO A 87 -5.63 8.04 -8.32
N LEU A 88 -5.62 9.34 -8.64
CA LEU A 88 -4.45 10.01 -9.21
C LEU A 88 -3.29 10.09 -8.23
N ARG A 89 -3.57 10.33 -6.95
CA ARG A 89 -2.56 10.32 -5.88
C ARG A 89 -1.90 8.95 -5.77
N MET A 90 -2.69 7.86 -5.79
CA MET A 90 -2.19 6.49 -5.73
C MET A 90 -1.29 6.16 -6.92
N ILE A 91 -1.71 6.52 -8.14
CA ILE A 91 -0.92 6.34 -9.36
C ILE A 91 0.41 7.12 -9.26
N GLY A 92 0.37 8.33 -8.68
CA GLY A 92 1.58 9.11 -8.43
C GLY A 92 2.56 8.41 -7.48
N TYR A 93 2.05 7.79 -6.41
CA TYR A 93 2.87 7.00 -5.48
C TYR A 93 3.51 5.79 -6.14
N ASP A 94 2.72 5.02 -6.89
CA ASP A 94 3.20 3.83 -7.59
C ASP A 94 4.27 4.20 -8.64
N GLY A 95 4.06 5.30 -9.38
CA GLY A 95 5.03 5.81 -10.33
C GLY A 95 6.34 6.29 -9.68
N ALA A 96 6.25 6.92 -8.50
CA ALA A 96 7.43 7.32 -7.74
C ALA A 96 8.18 6.12 -7.15
N ALA A 97 7.46 5.12 -6.64
CA ALA A 97 8.04 3.87 -6.14
C ALA A 97 8.79 3.12 -7.26
N TYR A 98 8.19 3.03 -8.45
CA TYR A 98 8.82 2.45 -9.63
C TYR A 98 10.10 3.21 -10.02
N ARG A 99 10.03 4.54 -10.10
CA ARG A 99 11.21 5.37 -10.41
C ARG A 99 12.36 5.14 -9.42
N SER A 100 12.04 4.99 -8.13
CA SER A 100 13.03 4.66 -7.10
C SER A 100 13.68 3.29 -7.28
N GLN A 101 12.94 2.29 -7.77
CA GLN A 101 13.50 0.97 -8.06
C GLN A 101 14.51 1.04 -9.21
N ILE A 102 14.14 1.69 -10.31
CA ILE A 102 15.02 1.89 -11.48
C ILE A 102 16.31 2.62 -11.11
N LEU A 103 16.22 3.68 -10.31
CA LEU A 103 17.41 4.42 -9.85
C LEU A 103 18.35 3.55 -8.99
N LYS A 104 17.80 2.71 -8.10
CA LYS A 104 18.59 1.77 -7.30
C LYS A 104 19.25 0.69 -8.16
N GLU A 105 18.57 0.20 -9.19
CA GLU A 105 19.13 -0.76 -10.14
C GLU A 105 20.33 -0.16 -10.88
N HIS A 106 20.20 1.06 -11.41
CA HIS A 106 21.30 1.75 -12.07
C HIS A 106 22.49 2.06 -11.15
N GLU A 107 22.25 2.49 -9.90
CA GLU A 107 23.34 2.69 -8.91
C GLU A 107 24.08 1.38 -8.61
N ASN A 108 23.38 0.25 -8.60
CA ASN A 108 24.01 -1.05 -8.40
C ASN A 108 24.81 -1.47 -9.63
N GLU A 109 24.29 -1.28 -10.85
CA GLU A 109 25.02 -1.55 -12.09
C GLU A 109 26.33 -0.75 -12.21
N GLU A 110 26.33 0.52 -11.80
CA GLU A 110 27.55 1.35 -11.78
C GLU A 110 28.56 0.90 -10.72
N LYS A 111 28.12 0.34 -9.58
CA LYS A 111 29.03 -0.21 -8.55
C LYS A 111 29.78 -1.47 -8.97
N PHE A 112 29.29 -2.18 -9.99
CA PHE A 112 29.91 -3.42 -10.50
C PHE A 112 30.65 -3.22 -11.84
N ARG A 113 30.81 -1.97 -12.29
CA ARG A 113 31.69 -1.57 -13.39
C ARG A 113 33.00 -0.96 -12.88
#